data_AF-U7QK19-F1
#
_entry.id   AF-U7QK19-F1
#
_cell.length_a   1.000
_cell.length_b   1.000
_cell.length_c   1.000
_cell.angle_alpha   90.00
_cell.angle_beta   90.00
_cell.angle_gamma   90.00
#
_symmetry.space_group_name_H-M   'P 1'
#
loop_
_entity.id
_entity.type
_entity.pdbx_description
1 polymer ?
#
loop_
_entity_poly.entity_id
_entity_poly.type
_entity_poly.pdbx_seq_one_letter_code
_entity_poly.pdbx_strand_id
1 'polypeptide(L)'
;MPYQKRYQLLQQVKNEVKQSRLQSPHRAVLTQLAQETPPLRMRRIWDIEAKVGNRPSFRLSSNCGIIPVFDRIGGKLLILGGTGAGKTTTLMGLAKVLVKRAIKDNGEPVPILLNLATWTDSEQSIENWIIDQLKIKYNIPAEIGKDWLENLQILPLLDSLDEVGNNQHNQCILKLNEFLSSDVCPLHLVVCSSVEVYHHCEAVLQLNGAILLRPLTKKQIRDYLMNARSRELWNNIAEDESLLKLAKKPLLLSMMTLAYEEILISSWKRLETFKEQRQYLFNAYIRSQIAPHREQSTSRKNWEERNLETVRQGLEWLAKRLEEENKSEFSIQEISPSWLQDFEQEKKYKIGVKFISGLIWWGIVAFIAIGVIVRSIWVVLGGMILGIIWAAIYKRFAINDWIKQFVLRSFLSLKGYLPWQTNQFLDTATKRLLLQKVGRRYRFIHRLLQHHFSQL
;
A
#
# COMPACT_ATOMS: atom_id res chain seq x y z
N MET A 1 -19.66 24.93 5.60
CA MET A 1 -18.49 24.13 6.09
C MET A 1 -18.56 22.63 5.72
N PRO A 2 -19.67 21.88 5.89
CA PRO A 2 -19.70 20.42 5.64
C PRO A 2 -19.44 20.03 4.18
N TYR A 3 -20.01 20.76 3.23
CA TYR A 3 -19.88 20.52 1.79
C TYR A 3 -18.44 20.60 1.28
N GLN A 4 -17.64 21.52 1.84
CA GLN A 4 -16.26 21.72 1.44
C GLN A 4 -15.39 20.52 1.87
N LYS A 5 -15.62 19.98 3.07
CA LYS A 5 -14.91 18.78 3.55
C LYS A 5 -15.31 17.54 2.77
N ARG A 6 -16.60 17.37 2.45
CA ARG A 6 -17.09 16.29 1.59
C ARG A 6 -16.40 16.31 0.21
N TYR A 7 -16.34 17.48 -0.42
CA TYR A 7 -15.65 17.65 -1.70
C TYR A 7 -14.15 17.36 -1.59
N GLN A 8 -13.48 17.82 -0.53
CA GLN A 8 -12.07 17.51 -0.28
C GLN A 8 -11.83 16.00 -0.15
N LEU A 9 -12.67 15.29 0.62
CA LEU A 9 -12.60 13.84 0.75
C LEU A 9 -12.76 13.15 -0.62
N LEU A 10 -13.77 13.55 -1.40
CA LEU A 10 -14.00 12.99 -2.74
C LEU A 10 -12.80 13.19 -3.67
N GLN A 11 -12.15 14.35 -3.65
CA GLN A 11 -10.94 14.58 -4.44
C GLN A 11 -9.76 13.74 -3.95
N GLN A 12 -9.62 13.57 -2.62
CA GLN A 12 -8.57 12.72 -2.06
C GLN A 12 -8.75 11.26 -2.47
N VAL A 13 -9.95 10.70 -2.34
CA VAL A 13 -10.27 9.33 -2.75
C VAL A 13 -10.12 9.18 -4.27
N LYS A 14 -10.57 10.15 -5.06
CA LYS A 14 -10.39 10.15 -6.53
C LYS A 14 -8.91 10.06 -6.91
N ASN A 15 -8.06 10.82 -6.23
CA ASN A 15 -6.62 10.81 -6.46
C ASN A 15 -5.99 9.49 -6.03
N GLU A 16 -6.38 8.93 -4.88
CA GLU A 16 -5.93 7.63 -4.40
C GLU A 16 -6.29 6.51 -5.40
N VAL A 17 -7.55 6.44 -5.85
CA VAL A 17 -8.00 5.46 -6.85
C VAL A 17 -7.24 5.62 -8.17
N LYS A 18 -6.99 6.87 -8.60
CA LYS A 18 -6.22 7.15 -9.81
C LYS A 18 -4.78 6.66 -9.66
N GLN A 19 -4.11 6.99 -8.56
CA GLN A 19 -2.74 6.58 -8.27
C GLN A 19 -2.62 5.06 -8.16
N SER A 20 -3.49 4.42 -7.38
CA SER A 20 -3.48 2.96 -7.20
C SER A 20 -3.65 2.22 -8.53
N ARG A 21 -4.47 2.73 -9.45
CA ARG A 21 -4.67 2.11 -10.76
C ARG A 21 -3.48 2.32 -11.70
N LEU A 22 -2.82 3.48 -11.62
CA LEU A 22 -1.65 3.79 -12.44
C LEU A 22 -0.42 2.96 -12.04
N GLN A 23 -0.27 2.66 -10.75
CA GLN A 23 0.87 1.95 -10.17
C GLN A 23 0.68 0.42 -10.13
N SER A 24 -0.22 -0.14 -10.96
CA SER A 24 -0.46 -1.59 -10.99
C SER A 24 0.39 -2.28 -12.07
N PRO A 25 0.97 -3.47 -11.82
CA PRO A 25 1.74 -4.20 -12.83
C PRO A 25 0.94 -4.47 -14.11
N HIS A 26 -0.34 -4.80 -13.97
CA HIS A 26 -1.23 -4.99 -15.10
C HIS A 26 -1.37 -3.73 -15.98
N ARG A 27 -1.44 -2.53 -15.36
CA ARG A 27 -1.45 -1.27 -16.13
C ARG A 27 -0.11 -1.02 -16.81
N ALA A 28 1.01 -1.40 -16.19
CA ALA A 28 2.33 -1.26 -16.79
C ALA A 28 2.46 -2.09 -18.06
N VAL A 29 2.01 -3.36 -18.05
CA VAL A 29 1.98 -4.21 -19.26
C VAL A 29 1.21 -3.53 -20.40
N LEU A 30 0.02 -3.01 -20.13
CA LEU A 30 -0.78 -2.32 -21.16
C LEU A 30 -0.10 -1.04 -21.69
N THR A 31 0.64 -0.33 -20.84
CA THR A 31 1.24 0.96 -21.22
C THR A 31 2.58 0.77 -21.93
N GLN A 32 3.44 -0.09 -21.39
CA GLN A 32 4.81 -0.30 -21.84
C GLN A 32 4.89 -1.27 -23.03
N LEU A 33 4.13 -2.37 -22.98
CA LEU A 33 4.27 -3.46 -23.94
C LEU A 33 3.19 -3.43 -25.03
N ALA A 34 1.94 -3.19 -24.64
CA ALA A 34 0.85 -3.09 -25.62
C ALA A 34 0.84 -1.72 -26.37
N GLN A 35 1.62 -0.74 -25.90
CA GLN A 35 1.69 0.63 -26.44
C GLN A 35 0.32 1.31 -26.55
N GLU A 36 -0.63 0.94 -25.68
CA GLU A 36 -1.99 1.46 -25.72
C GLU A 36 -2.08 2.82 -24.99
N THR A 37 -2.39 3.88 -25.73
CA THR A 37 -2.59 5.23 -25.19
C THR A 37 -3.99 5.40 -24.54
N PRO A 38 -4.14 6.22 -23.48
CA PRO A 38 -5.43 6.49 -22.84
C PRO A 38 -6.46 7.12 -23.82
N PRO A 39 -7.79 6.92 -23.63
CA PRO A 39 -8.44 6.51 -22.38
C PRO A 39 -9.14 5.14 -22.50
N LEU A 40 -8.43 4.04 -22.27
CA LEU A 40 -9.09 2.73 -22.30
C LEU A 40 -9.90 2.41 -21.03
N ARG A 41 -11.07 1.80 -21.25
CA ARG A 41 -11.78 0.98 -20.26
C ARG A 41 -10.83 -0.17 -19.91
N MET A 42 -10.32 -0.23 -18.67
CA MET A 42 -9.59 -1.42 -18.20
C MET A 42 -10.49 -2.64 -18.41
N ARG A 43 -10.22 -3.46 -19.43
CA ARG A 43 -10.92 -4.73 -19.62
C ARG A 43 -10.41 -5.69 -18.55
N ARG A 44 -11.33 -6.33 -17.83
CA ARG A 44 -10.97 -7.32 -16.82
C ARG A 44 -10.50 -8.58 -17.53
N ILE A 45 -9.45 -9.20 -17.02
CA ILE A 45 -8.88 -10.43 -17.60
C ILE A 45 -9.48 -11.67 -16.92
N TRP A 46 -9.90 -11.54 -15.67
CA TRP A 46 -10.45 -12.63 -14.88
C TRP A 46 -11.97 -12.72 -14.98
N ASP A 47 -12.45 -13.97 -14.94
CA ASP A 47 -13.87 -14.26 -14.84
C ASP A 47 -14.38 -13.98 -13.43
N ILE A 48 -15.63 -13.55 -13.39
CA ILE A 48 -16.32 -13.24 -12.16
C ILE A 48 -17.57 -14.08 -12.08
N GLU A 49 -17.70 -14.81 -10.98
CA GLU A 49 -18.90 -15.53 -10.62
C GLU A 49 -19.60 -14.79 -9.49
N ALA A 50 -20.84 -14.37 -9.71
CA ALA A 50 -21.63 -13.66 -8.72
C ALA A 50 -22.66 -14.62 -8.12
N LYS A 51 -22.79 -14.60 -6.79
CA LYS A 51 -23.84 -15.27 -6.03
C LYS A 51 -24.63 -14.20 -5.27
N VAL A 52 -25.95 -14.18 -5.45
CA VAL A 52 -26.85 -13.18 -4.86
C VAL A 52 -27.87 -13.91 -4.00
N GLY A 53 -27.78 -13.77 -2.68
CA GLY A 53 -28.57 -14.55 -1.72
C GLY A 53 -28.55 -16.05 -2.04
N ASN A 54 -29.75 -16.64 -2.13
CA ASN A 54 -29.94 -18.07 -2.42
C ASN A 54 -30.05 -18.40 -3.92
N ARG A 55 -29.82 -17.44 -4.82
CA ARG A 55 -29.85 -17.70 -6.26
C ARG A 55 -28.61 -18.48 -6.71
N PRO A 56 -28.73 -19.34 -7.75
CA PRO A 56 -27.57 -20.01 -8.31
C PRO A 56 -26.55 -18.99 -8.79
N SER A 57 -25.27 -19.37 -8.70
CA SER A 57 -24.20 -18.51 -9.15
C SER A 57 -24.27 -18.31 -10.66
N PHE A 58 -23.99 -17.09 -11.12
CA PHE A 58 -23.96 -16.76 -12.54
C PHE A 58 -22.64 -16.11 -12.91
N ARG A 59 -22.17 -16.38 -14.14
CA ARG A 59 -20.94 -15.78 -14.67
C ARG A 59 -21.24 -14.43 -15.28
N LEU A 60 -20.44 -13.43 -14.92
CA LEU A 60 -20.45 -12.14 -15.59
C LEU A 60 -19.62 -12.22 -16.87
N SER A 61 -20.14 -11.62 -17.94
CA SER A 61 -19.35 -11.40 -19.15
C SER A 61 -18.13 -10.51 -18.83
N SER A 62 -17.03 -10.76 -19.53
CA SER A 62 -15.78 -9.99 -19.40
C SER A 62 -15.96 -8.48 -19.70
N ASN A 63 -17.02 -8.12 -20.44
CA ASN A 63 -17.38 -6.75 -20.80
C ASN A 63 -18.29 -6.05 -19.79
N CYS A 64 -19.00 -6.79 -18.94
CA CYS A 64 -19.90 -6.21 -17.93
C CYS A 64 -19.09 -5.76 -16.71
N GLY A 65 -19.23 -4.53 -16.22
CA GLY A 65 -18.53 -4.08 -15.01
C GLY A 65 -18.99 -4.82 -13.74
N ILE A 66 -18.35 -4.56 -12.61
CA ILE A 66 -18.85 -5.04 -11.29
C ILE A 66 -20.04 -4.20 -10.81
N ILE A 67 -20.19 -2.99 -11.37
CA ILE A 67 -21.21 -2.01 -10.99
C ILE A 67 -22.64 -2.51 -11.16
N PRO A 68 -23.05 -3.13 -12.29
CA PRO A 68 -24.41 -3.65 -12.42
C PRO A 68 -24.74 -4.72 -11.37
N VAL A 69 -23.74 -5.48 -10.92
CA VAL A 69 -23.93 -6.47 -9.85
C VAL A 69 -24.02 -5.80 -8.49
N PHE A 70 -23.14 -4.84 -8.21
CA PHE A 70 -23.20 -4.03 -7.00
C PHE A 70 -24.57 -3.35 -6.83
N ASP A 71 -25.07 -2.72 -7.90
CA ASP A 71 -26.39 -2.05 -7.91
C ASP A 71 -27.53 -3.06 -7.70
N ARG A 72 -27.48 -4.22 -8.38
CA ARG A 72 -28.51 -5.27 -8.27
C ARG A 72 -28.58 -5.91 -6.88
N ILE A 73 -27.46 -5.96 -6.16
CA ILE A 73 -27.35 -6.57 -4.84
C ILE A 73 -27.76 -5.59 -3.72
N GLY A 74 -27.98 -4.31 -4.03
CA GLY A 74 -28.24 -3.29 -3.00
C GLY A 74 -26.98 -2.87 -2.25
N GLY A 75 -25.81 -2.98 -2.90
CA GLY A 75 -24.57 -2.36 -2.47
C GLY A 75 -23.85 -2.92 -1.24
N LYS A 76 -24.34 -3.99 -0.59
CA LYS A 76 -23.55 -4.75 0.39
C LYS A 76 -22.96 -6.01 -0.24
N LEU A 77 -21.66 -6.00 -0.51
CA LEU A 77 -20.99 -6.93 -1.42
C LEU A 77 -19.70 -7.51 -0.81
N LEU A 78 -19.57 -8.84 -0.86
CA LEU A 78 -18.32 -9.54 -0.57
C LEU A 78 -17.55 -9.83 -1.86
N ILE A 79 -16.27 -9.50 -1.93
CA ILE A 79 -15.37 -9.85 -3.04
C ILE A 79 -14.37 -10.89 -2.55
N LEU A 80 -14.54 -12.12 -3.02
CA LEU A 80 -13.68 -13.26 -2.74
C LEU A 80 -12.74 -13.54 -3.90
N GLY A 81 -11.50 -13.91 -3.61
CA GLY A 81 -10.56 -14.39 -4.60
C GLY A 81 -9.24 -14.83 -3.97
N GLY A 82 -8.52 -15.73 -4.65
CA GLY A 82 -7.19 -16.14 -4.19
C GLY A 82 -6.19 -14.98 -4.12
N THR A 83 -5.08 -15.21 -3.43
CA THR A 83 -3.97 -14.25 -3.35
C THR A 83 -3.43 -13.93 -4.76
N GLY A 84 -3.43 -12.64 -5.12
CA GLY A 84 -3.07 -12.18 -6.47
C GLY A 84 -4.17 -12.32 -7.55
N ALA A 85 -5.42 -12.64 -7.19
CA ALA A 85 -6.54 -12.78 -8.13
C ALA A 85 -7.10 -11.45 -8.68
N GLY A 86 -6.65 -10.30 -8.16
CA GLY A 86 -7.12 -8.98 -8.59
C GLY A 86 -8.27 -8.40 -7.75
N LYS A 87 -8.40 -8.80 -6.47
CA LYS A 87 -9.39 -8.26 -5.51
C LYS A 87 -9.31 -6.74 -5.41
N THR A 88 -8.15 -6.22 -4.97
CA THR A 88 -7.86 -4.78 -4.91
C THR A 88 -8.06 -4.09 -6.25
N THR A 89 -7.64 -4.70 -7.38
CA THR A 89 -7.85 -4.09 -8.70
C THR A 89 -9.34 -3.97 -9.06
N THR A 90 -10.14 -4.97 -8.69
CA THR A 90 -11.59 -4.96 -8.86
C THR A 90 -12.24 -3.91 -7.96
N LEU A 91 -11.82 -3.81 -6.70
CA LEU A 91 -12.26 -2.80 -5.74
C LEU A 91 -11.95 -1.38 -6.23
N MET A 92 -10.74 -1.11 -6.74
CA MET A 92 -10.37 0.18 -7.32
C MET A 92 -11.18 0.51 -8.58
N GLY A 93 -11.53 -0.51 -9.37
CA GLY A 93 -12.41 -0.37 -10.52
C GLY A 93 -13.82 0.08 -10.12
N LEU A 94 -14.37 -0.53 -9.06
CA LEU A 94 -15.65 -0.17 -8.45
C LEU A 94 -15.59 1.26 -7.88
N ALA A 95 -14.60 1.53 -7.03
CA ALA A 95 -14.37 2.83 -6.39
C ALA A 95 -14.31 3.98 -7.41
N LYS A 96 -13.64 3.77 -8.55
CA LYS A 96 -13.57 4.79 -9.63
C LYS A 96 -14.95 5.22 -10.12
N VAL A 97 -15.89 4.28 -10.24
CA VAL A 97 -17.25 4.58 -10.71
C VAL A 97 -18.09 5.19 -9.60
N LEU A 98 -17.99 4.66 -8.37
CA LEU A 98 -18.69 5.19 -7.19
C LEU A 98 -18.28 6.63 -6.88
N VAL A 99 -16.98 6.95 -6.91
CA VAL A 99 -16.48 8.32 -6.75
C VAL A 99 -17.07 9.25 -7.82
N LYS A 100 -17.20 8.76 -9.07
CA LYS A 100 -17.81 9.55 -10.14
C LYS A 100 -19.30 9.79 -9.91
N ARG A 101 -20.03 8.85 -9.31
CA ARG A 101 -21.43 9.03 -8.92
C ARG A 101 -21.55 10.07 -7.80
N ALA A 102 -20.80 9.90 -6.72
CA ALA A 102 -20.80 10.80 -5.56
C ALA A 102 -20.31 12.24 -5.85
N ILE A 103 -19.54 12.45 -6.94
CA ILE A 103 -19.19 13.79 -7.43
C ILE A 103 -20.36 14.44 -8.19
N LYS A 104 -21.17 13.64 -8.89
CA LYS A 104 -22.31 14.13 -9.69
C LYS A 104 -23.55 14.35 -8.83
N ASP A 105 -23.77 13.48 -7.86
CA ASP A 105 -24.93 13.50 -6.98
C ASP A 105 -24.45 13.57 -5.52
N ASN A 106 -25.00 14.52 -4.77
CA ASN A 106 -24.64 14.72 -3.37
C ASN A 106 -25.44 13.81 -2.42
N GLY A 107 -26.53 13.20 -2.90
CA GLY A 107 -27.27 12.16 -2.16
C GLY A 107 -26.57 10.81 -2.14
N GLU A 108 -25.65 10.55 -3.08
CA GLU A 108 -24.85 9.33 -3.12
C GLU A 108 -23.80 9.33 -2.00
N PRO A 109 -23.55 8.21 -1.30
CA PRO A 109 -22.55 8.16 -0.24
C PRO A 109 -21.13 8.27 -0.78
N VAL A 110 -20.22 8.86 0.02
CA VAL A 110 -18.81 9.01 -0.32
C VAL A 110 -18.08 7.68 -0.12
N PRO A 111 -17.51 7.07 -1.17
CA PRO A 111 -16.71 5.87 -1.01
C PRO A 111 -15.40 6.19 -0.27
N ILE A 112 -15.09 5.44 0.78
CA ILE A 112 -13.81 5.54 1.50
C ILE A 112 -13.07 4.20 1.42
N LEU A 113 -11.80 4.24 1.06
CA LEU A 113 -10.95 3.05 0.99
C LEU A 113 -10.24 2.86 2.33
N LEU A 114 -10.48 1.73 3.00
CA LEU A 114 -9.85 1.37 4.27
C LEU A 114 -9.24 -0.04 4.16
N ASN A 115 -8.08 -0.24 4.78
CA ASN A 115 -7.43 -1.54 4.85
C ASN A 115 -7.76 -2.17 6.21
N LEU A 116 -8.43 -3.32 6.21
CA LEU A 116 -8.84 -4.00 7.44
C LEU A 116 -7.67 -4.43 8.31
N ALA A 117 -6.46 -4.59 7.74
CA ALA A 117 -5.25 -4.89 8.51
C ALA A 117 -4.93 -3.83 9.59
N THR A 118 -5.49 -2.62 9.50
CA THR A 118 -5.30 -1.58 10.54
C THR A 118 -6.25 -1.71 11.73
N TRP A 119 -7.22 -2.64 11.68
CA TRP A 119 -8.04 -3.01 12.84
C TRP A 119 -7.28 -4.03 13.68
N THR A 120 -6.61 -3.54 14.72
CA THR A 120 -5.72 -4.34 15.58
C THR A 120 -6.31 -4.66 16.95
N ASP A 121 -7.28 -3.86 17.39
CA ASP A 121 -7.95 -4.01 18.68
C ASP A 121 -9.28 -4.76 18.48
N SER A 122 -9.35 -5.99 18.99
CA SER A 122 -10.53 -6.85 18.83
C SER A 122 -11.77 -6.35 19.55
N GLU A 123 -11.60 -5.52 20.58
CA GLU A 123 -12.71 -4.94 21.34
C GLU A 123 -13.26 -3.67 20.68
N GLN A 124 -12.49 -3.05 19.78
CA GLN A 124 -12.89 -1.83 19.11
C GLN A 124 -14.03 -2.10 18.10
N SER A 125 -15.13 -1.34 18.22
CA SER A 125 -16.21 -1.39 17.23
C SER A 125 -15.75 -0.89 15.85
N ILE A 126 -16.32 -1.46 14.79
CA ILE A 126 -16.00 -1.05 13.40
C ILE A 126 -16.36 0.43 13.17
N GLU A 127 -17.41 0.94 13.79
CA GLU A 127 -17.82 2.35 13.73
C GLU A 127 -16.71 3.28 14.23
N ASN A 128 -16.23 3.04 15.45
CA ASN A 128 -15.15 3.82 16.04
C ASN A 128 -13.85 3.69 15.25
N TRP A 129 -13.55 2.47 14.78
CA TRP A 129 -12.39 2.24 13.92
C TRP A 129 -12.48 3.04 12.60
N ILE A 130 -13.63 3.08 11.93
CA ILE A 130 -13.83 3.89 10.71
C ILE A 130 -13.59 5.38 11.02
N ILE A 131 -14.11 5.89 12.14
CA ILE A 131 -13.91 7.29 12.56
C ILE A 131 -12.42 7.59 12.78
N ASP A 132 -11.70 6.68 13.44
CA ASP A 132 -10.25 6.82 13.63
C ASP A 132 -9.50 6.80 12.31
N GLN A 133 -9.86 5.90 11.39
CA GLN A 133 -9.24 5.85 10.07
C GLN A 133 -9.56 7.09 9.22
N LEU A 134 -10.76 7.67 9.34
CA LEU A 134 -11.12 8.93 8.71
C LEU A 134 -10.22 10.08 9.17
N LYS A 135 -9.90 10.12 10.47
CA LYS A 135 -8.96 11.08 11.03
C LYS A 135 -7.53 10.82 10.58
N ILE A 136 -7.06 9.59 10.70
CA ILE A 136 -5.66 9.21 10.40
C ILE A 136 -5.36 9.36 8.90
N LYS A 137 -6.22 8.81 8.03
CA LYS A 137 -5.96 8.73 6.59
C LYS A 137 -6.43 9.98 5.82
N TYR A 138 -7.59 10.53 6.18
CA TYR A 138 -8.22 11.62 5.44
C TYR A 138 -8.23 12.95 6.18
N ASN A 139 -7.68 13.03 7.40
CA ASN A 139 -7.65 14.23 8.23
C ASN A 139 -9.05 14.81 8.50
N ILE A 140 -10.05 13.94 8.61
CA ILE A 140 -11.43 14.30 8.96
C ILE A 140 -11.58 14.24 10.49
N PRO A 141 -11.98 15.32 11.17
CA PRO A 141 -12.20 15.31 12.61
C PRO A 141 -13.25 14.27 13.03
N ALA A 142 -13.06 13.66 14.21
CA ALA A 142 -13.92 12.58 14.69
C ALA A 142 -15.40 12.96 14.77
N GLU A 143 -15.71 14.18 15.21
CA GLU A 143 -17.08 14.71 15.28
C GLU A 143 -17.78 14.70 13.92
N ILE A 144 -17.06 15.06 12.85
CA ILE A 144 -17.59 15.06 11.48
C ILE A 144 -17.68 13.64 10.93
N GLY A 145 -16.70 12.79 11.25
CA GLY A 145 -16.73 11.38 10.88
C GLY A 145 -17.95 10.65 11.46
N LYS A 146 -18.28 10.94 12.73
CA LYS A 146 -19.45 10.41 13.42
C LYS A 146 -20.75 10.88 12.77
N ASP A 147 -20.91 12.19 12.56
CA ASP A 147 -22.06 12.78 11.87
C ASP A 147 -22.27 12.19 10.46
N TRP A 148 -21.20 11.95 9.71
CA TRP A 148 -21.30 11.36 8.37
C TRP A 148 -21.69 9.88 8.38
N LEU A 149 -21.30 9.12 9.41
CA LEU A 149 -21.76 7.74 9.58
C LEU A 149 -23.24 7.71 9.97
N GLU A 150 -23.64 8.50 10.96
CA GLU A 150 -25.04 8.60 11.43
C GLU A 150 -26.00 9.04 10.31
N ASN A 151 -25.56 9.95 9.45
CA ASN A 151 -26.34 10.40 8.28
C ASN A 151 -26.17 9.51 7.03
N LEU A 152 -25.56 8.32 7.16
CA LEU A 152 -25.38 7.34 6.09
C LEU A 152 -24.64 7.88 4.85
N GLN A 153 -23.78 8.88 5.03
CA GLN A 153 -23.07 9.57 3.95
C GLN A 153 -21.80 8.85 3.50
N ILE A 154 -21.43 7.75 4.16
CA ILE A 154 -20.18 7.02 3.91
C ILE A 154 -20.48 5.64 3.31
N LEU A 155 -19.70 5.28 2.31
CA LEU A 155 -19.65 3.94 1.73
C LEU A 155 -18.28 3.33 2.02
N PRO A 156 -18.15 2.46 3.05
CA PRO A 156 -16.88 1.84 3.35
C PRO A 156 -16.52 0.78 2.29
N LEU A 157 -15.32 0.90 1.74
CA LEU A 157 -14.68 -0.06 0.85
C LEU A 157 -13.50 -0.67 1.61
N LEU A 158 -13.75 -1.82 2.24
CA LEU A 158 -12.84 -2.50 3.14
C LEU A 158 -12.02 -3.54 2.37
N ASP A 159 -10.73 -3.29 2.21
CA ASP A 159 -9.81 -4.23 1.55
C ASP A 159 -9.11 -5.13 2.58
N SER A 160 -8.67 -6.31 2.12
CA SER A 160 -7.76 -7.19 2.86
C SER A 160 -8.23 -7.71 4.23
N LEU A 161 -9.43 -8.30 4.34
CA LEU A 161 -9.82 -9.04 5.56
C LEU A 161 -8.82 -10.17 5.90
N ASP A 162 -8.21 -10.77 4.86
CA ASP A 162 -7.18 -11.81 5.00
C ASP A 162 -5.87 -11.32 5.65
N GLU A 163 -5.70 -10.01 5.83
CA GLU A 163 -4.52 -9.42 6.47
C GLU A 163 -4.76 -8.95 7.92
N VAL A 164 -5.97 -9.11 8.46
CA VAL A 164 -6.25 -8.88 9.88
C VAL A 164 -5.37 -9.81 10.73
N GLY A 165 -4.99 -9.35 11.93
CA GLY A 165 -4.11 -10.07 12.85
C GLY A 165 -4.48 -11.55 13.04
N ASN A 166 -3.46 -12.38 13.26
CA ASN A 166 -3.65 -13.83 13.40
C ASN A 166 -4.74 -14.14 14.44
N ASN A 167 -5.67 -15.02 14.08
CA ASN A 167 -6.82 -15.47 14.90
C ASN A 167 -7.88 -14.40 15.21
N GLN A 168 -7.82 -13.21 14.62
CA GLN A 168 -8.84 -12.17 14.80
C GLN A 168 -9.87 -12.12 13.67
N HIS A 169 -9.72 -12.94 12.60
CA HIS A 169 -10.63 -12.93 11.45
C HIS A 169 -12.10 -13.17 11.82
N ASN A 170 -12.36 -14.18 12.68
CA ASN A 170 -13.71 -14.47 13.16
C ASN A 170 -14.30 -13.30 13.96
N GLN A 171 -13.52 -12.71 14.87
CA GLN A 171 -13.96 -11.56 15.66
C GLN A 171 -14.23 -10.34 14.77
N CYS A 172 -13.38 -10.09 13.77
CA CYS A 172 -13.60 -9.03 12.79
C CYS A 172 -14.92 -9.21 12.03
N ILE A 173 -15.24 -10.45 11.60
CA ILE A 173 -16.51 -10.75 10.93
C ILE A 173 -17.69 -10.54 11.88
N LEU A 174 -17.60 -10.96 13.15
CA LEU A 174 -18.65 -10.72 14.14
C LEU A 174 -18.88 -9.22 14.35
N LYS A 175 -17.83 -8.43 14.53
CA LYS A 175 -17.92 -6.96 14.66
C LYS A 175 -18.44 -6.27 13.40
N LEU A 176 -18.13 -6.79 12.21
CA LEU A 176 -18.72 -6.33 10.97
C LEU A 176 -20.22 -6.64 10.88
N ASN A 177 -20.66 -7.80 11.37
CA ASN A 177 -22.07 -8.16 11.43
C ASN A 177 -22.84 -7.34 12.47
N GLU A 178 -22.23 -7.03 13.62
CA GLU A 178 -22.77 -6.09 14.61
C GLU A 178 -22.99 -4.72 13.96
N PHE A 179 -21.98 -4.19 13.24
CA PHE A 179 -22.09 -2.93 12.51
C PHE A 179 -23.15 -2.95 11.40
N LEU A 180 -23.34 -4.08 10.74
CA LEU A 180 -24.40 -4.27 9.73
C LEU A 180 -25.80 -4.36 10.34
N SER A 181 -25.91 -4.59 11.64
CA SER A 181 -27.17 -4.71 12.38
C SER A 181 -27.45 -3.50 13.28
N SER A 182 -26.54 -2.53 13.36
CA SER A 182 -26.68 -1.34 14.20
C SER A 182 -27.58 -0.28 13.56
N ASP A 183 -28.01 0.70 14.36
CA ASP A 183 -28.78 1.86 13.89
C ASP A 183 -28.01 2.72 12.87
N VAL A 184 -26.68 2.59 12.83
CA VAL A 184 -25.76 3.32 11.94
C VAL A 184 -25.33 2.44 10.74
N CYS A 185 -26.16 1.45 10.40
CA CYS A 185 -25.86 0.51 9.31
C CYS A 185 -25.66 1.24 7.96
N PRO A 186 -24.49 1.09 7.31
CA PRO A 186 -24.21 1.81 6.07
C PRO A 186 -25.14 1.34 4.95
N LEU A 187 -25.58 2.29 4.10
CA LEU A 187 -26.37 1.97 2.90
C LEU A 187 -25.67 0.94 2.02
N HIS A 188 -24.36 1.10 1.86
CA HIS A 188 -23.53 0.28 0.99
C HIS A 188 -22.21 -0.07 1.70
N LEU A 189 -21.75 -1.32 1.57
CA LEU A 189 -20.52 -1.81 2.16
C LEU A 189 -19.85 -2.81 1.21
N VAL A 190 -18.55 -2.68 0.98
CA VAL A 190 -17.81 -3.67 0.19
C VAL A 190 -16.67 -4.22 1.03
N VAL A 191 -16.56 -5.54 1.10
CA VAL A 191 -15.48 -6.23 1.84
C VAL A 191 -14.73 -7.14 0.88
N CYS A 192 -13.40 -7.11 0.91
CA CYS A 192 -12.55 -8.05 0.17
C CYS A 192 -11.91 -9.08 1.11
N SER A 193 -11.88 -10.35 0.71
CA SER A 193 -11.18 -11.40 1.45
C SER A 193 -10.58 -12.48 0.56
N SER A 194 -9.58 -13.19 1.05
CA SER A 194 -9.15 -14.45 0.46
C SER A 194 -10.22 -15.53 0.63
N VAL A 195 -10.43 -16.34 -0.42
CA VAL A 195 -11.29 -17.53 -0.36
C VAL A 195 -10.81 -18.48 0.74
N GLU A 196 -9.50 -18.67 0.84
CA GLU A 196 -8.88 -19.56 1.82
C GLU A 196 -9.18 -19.10 3.25
N VAL A 197 -8.88 -17.84 3.58
CA VAL A 197 -9.13 -17.31 4.94
C VAL A 197 -10.62 -17.32 5.29
N TYR A 198 -11.47 -16.89 4.36
CA TYR A 198 -12.91 -16.82 4.61
C TYR A 198 -13.55 -18.19 4.83
N HIS A 199 -13.08 -19.25 4.15
CA HIS A 199 -13.59 -20.61 4.37
C HIS A 199 -13.21 -21.22 5.71
N HIS A 200 -12.11 -20.78 6.34
CA HIS A 200 -11.71 -21.23 7.68
C HIS A 200 -12.40 -20.45 8.80
N CYS A 201 -13.14 -19.39 8.47
CA CYS A 201 -13.92 -18.65 9.44
C CYS A 201 -15.23 -19.39 9.74
N GLU A 202 -15.63 -19.39 11.01
CA GLU A 202 -16.91 -19.97 11.45
C GLU A 202 -18.06 -18.96 11.23
N ALA A 203 -17.76 -17.68 11.43
CA ALA A 203 -18.72 -16.61 11.24
C ALA A 203 -18.90 -16.30 9.74
N VAL A 204 -20.15 -16.09 9.31
CA VAL A 204 -20.51 -15.73 7.94
C VAL A 204 -20.89 -14.24 7.90
N LEU A 205 -20.30 -13.49 6.97
CA LEU A 205 -20.65 -12.07 6.74
C LEU A 205 -22.08 -11.95 6.21
N GLN A 206 -22.91 -11.16 6.90
CA GLN A 206 -24.32 -10.93 6.58
C GLN A 206 -24.50 -9.86 5.50
N LEU A 207 -23.96 -10.14 4.30
CA LEU A 207 -24.03 -9.25 3.14
C LEU A 207 -25.09 -9.73 2.13
N ASN A 208 -25.54 -8.84 1.25
CA ASN A 208 -26.59 -9.17 0.27
C ASN A 208 -26.11 -10.11 -0.86
N GLY A 209 -24.79 -10.19 -1.09
CA GLY A 209 -24.23 -11.10 -2.08
C GLY A 209 -22.71 -11.15 -2.07
N ALA A 210 -22.18 -12.13 -2.80
CA ALA A 210 -20.75 -12.36 -2.92
C ALA A 210 -20.34 -12.53 -4.39
N ILE A 211 -19.13 -12.12 -4.69
CA ILE A 211 -18.49 -12.27 -5.97
C ILE A 211 -17.20 -13.07 -5.79
N LEU A 212 -17.02 -14.13 -6.56
CA LEU A 212 -15.81 -14.93 -6.61
C LEU A 212 -15.02 -14.60 -7.89
N LEU A 213 -13.77 -14.14 -7.71
CA LEU A 213 -12.80 -13.96 -8.78
C LEU A 213 -12.15 -15.32 -9.08
N ARG A 214 -12.40 -15.84 -10.28
CA ARG A 214 -11.86 -17.14 -10.69
C ARG A 214 -10.42 -17.01 -11.26
N PRO A 215 -9.59 -18.06 -11.11
CA PRO A 215 -8.30 -18.13 -11.79
C PRO A 215 -8.46 -18.01 -13.30
N LEU A 216 -7.44 -17.46 -13.97
CA LEU A 216 -7.46 -17.28 -15.42
C LEU A 216 -7.52 -18.61 -16.16
N THR A 217 -8.30 -18.66 -17.23
CA THR A 217 -8.33 -19.79 -18.16
C THR A 217 -7.15 -19.75 -19.11
N LYS A 218 -6.76 -20.91 -19.67
CA LYS A 218 -5.67 -21.01 -20.67
C LYS A 218 -5.91 -20.08 -21.87
N LYS A 219 -7.17 -19.93 -22.30
CA LYS A 219 -7.57 -18.99 -23.37
C LYS A 219 -7.33 -17.54 -22.97
N GLN A 220 -7.75 -17.12 -21.78
CA GLN A 220 -7.52 -15.75 -21.28
C GLN A 220 -6.03 -15.42 -21.15
N ILE A 221 -5.22 -16.38 -20.71
CA ILE A 221 -3.75 -16.21 -20.62
C ILE A 221 -3.17 -15.97 -22.01
N ARG A 222 -3.54 -16.80 -23.00
CA ARG A 222 -3.12 -16.64 -24.40
C ARG A 222 -3.51 -15.27 -24.94
N ASP A 223 -4.78 -14.90 -24.82
CA ASP A 223 -5.31 -13.63 -25.35
C ASP A 223 -4.59 -12.43 -24.71
N TYR A 224 -4.31 -12.51 -23.40
CA TYR A 224 -3.56 -11.49 -22.68
C TYR A 224 -2.13 -11.33 -23.22
N LEU A 225 -1.38 -12.44 -23.35
CA LEU A 225 0.00 -12.41 -23.81
C LEU A 225 0.12 -11.96 -25.28
N MET A 226 -0.84 -12.35 -26.12
CA MET A 226 -0.90 -11.89 -27.51
C MET A 226 -1.11 -10.37 -27.59
N ASN A 227 -2.03 -9.83 -26.78
CA ASN A 227 -2.28 -8.39 -26.71
C ASN A 227 -1.08 -7.63 -26.12
N ALA A 228 -0.37 -8.23 -25.17
CA ALA A 228 0.86 -7.68 -24.60
C ALA A 228 2.09 -7.82 -25.52
N ARG A 229 1.93 -8.36 -26.74
CA ARG A 229 3.01 -8.65 -27.71
C ARG A 229 4.06 -9.66 -27.21
N SER A 230 3.77 -10.41 -26.16
CA SER A 230 4.67 -11.43 -25.57
C SER A 230 4.39 -12.83 -26.13
N ARG A 231 4.49 -12.98 -27.45
CA ARG A 231 4.15 -14.24 -28.16
C ARG A 231 5.09 -15.39 -27.78
N GLU A 232 6.37 -15.10 -27.64
CA GLU A 232 7.38 -16.10 -27.28
C GLU A 232 7.16 -16.66 -25.88
N LEU A 233 6.79 -15.81 -24.91
CA LEU A 233 6.43 -16.24 -23.56
C LEU A 233 5.27 -17.23 -23.60
N TRP A 234 4.24 -16.97 -24.41
CA TRP A 234 3.13 -17.93 -24.58
C TRP A 234 3.62 -19.28 -25.12
N ASN A 235 4.41 -19.28 -26.19
CA ASN A 235 4.92 -20.52 -26.79
C ASN A 235 5.76 -21.34 -25.78
N ASN A 236 6.51 -20.66 -24.92
CA ASN A 236 7.35 -21.30 -23.92
C ASN A 236 6.57 -21.90 -22.74
N ILE A 237 5.47 -21.28 -22.31
CA ILE A 237 4.69 -21.74 -21.15
C ILE A 237 3.48 -22.59 -21.53
N ALA A 238 3.01 -22.57 -22.79
CA ALA A 238 1.74 -23.19 -23.19
C ALA A 238 1.67 -24.71 -22.96
N GLU A 239 2.82 -25.39 -22.98
CA GLU A 239 2.94 -26.84 -22.79
C GLU A 239 3.34 -27.21 -21.34
N ASP A 240 3.77 -26.23 -20.55
CA ASP A 240 4.22 -26.45 -19.18
C ASP A 240 3.09 -26.17 -18.18
N GLU A 241 2.51 -27.23 -17.62
CA GLU A 241 1.40 -27.12 -16.66
C GLU A 241 1.79 -26.36 -15.38
N SER A 242 3.04 -26.48 -14.94
CA SER A 242 3.53 -25.85 -13.72
C SER A 242 3.64 -24.33 -13.89
N LEU A 243 4.20 -23.89 -15.02
CA LEU A 243 4.28 -22.47 -15.37
C LEU A 243 2.90 -21.88 -15.70
N LEU A 244 2.02 -22.66 -16.34
CA LEU A 244 0.63 -22.25 -16.52
C LEU A 244 -0.08 -22.05 -15.18
N LYS A 245 0.19 -22.87 -14.16
CA LYS A 245 -0.38 -22.71 -12.82
C LYS A 245 0.02 -21.36 -12.20
N LEU A 246 1.23 -20.87 -12.45
CA LEU A 246 1.63 -19.51 -12.06
C LEU A 246 0.86 -18.45 -12.85
N ALA A 247 0.81 -18.60 -14.18
CA ALA A 247 0.12 -17.68 -15.08
C ALA A 247 -1.41 -17.60 -14.84
N LYS A 248 -2.02 -18.60 -14.20
CA LYS A 248 -3.43 -18.55 -13.76
C LYS A 248 -3.71 -17.42 -12.76
N LYS A 249 -2.70 -16.90 -12.06
CA LYS A 249 -2.82 -15.74 -11.16
C LYS A 249 -2.52 -14.45 -11.92
N PRO A 250 -3.49 -13.51 -12.09
CA PRO A 250 -3.30 -12.28 -12.85
C PRO A 250 -2.07 -11.44 -12.46
N LEU A 251 -1.75 -11.37 -11.17
CA LEU A 251 -0.55 -10.69 -10.68
C LEU A 251 0.73 -11.32 -11.24
N LEU A 252 0.85 -12.64 -11.12
CA LEU A 252 2.03 -13.37 -11.56
C LEU A 252 2.15 -13.32 -13.08
N LEU A 253 1.04 -13.46 -13.82
CA LEU A 253 1.03 -13.27 -15.26
C LEU A 253 1.55 -11.89 -15.67
N SER A 254 1.14 -10.84 -14.96
CA SER A 254 1.63 -9.48 -15.22
C SER A 254 3.13 -9.36 -14.94
N MET A 255 3.62 -9.90 -13.82
CA MET A 255 5.04 -9.92 -13.48
C MET A 255 5.87 -10.73 -14.48
N MET A 256 5.38 -11.90 -14.92
CA MET A 256 6.01 -12.74 -15.95
C MET A 256 6.18 -11.97 -17.26
N THR A 257 5.15 -11.21 -17.64
CA THR A 257 5.14 -10.45 -18.90
C THR A 257 6.15 -9.29 -18.83
N LEU A 258 6.21 -8.58 -17.71
CA LEU A 258 7.16 -7.47 -17.51
C LEU A 258 8.61 -7.94 -17.36
N ALA A 259 8.82 -9.11 -16.75
CA ALA A 259 10.14 -9.65 -16.46
C ALA A 259 10.70 -10.56 -17.56
N TYR A 260 9.97 -10.74 -18.67
CA TYR A 260 10.28 -11.78 -19.65
C TYR A 260 11.72 -11.74 -20.18
N GLU A 261 12.26 -10.55 -20.44
CA GLU A 261 13.63 -10.37 -20.93
C GLU A 261 14.71 -10.86 -19.94
N GLU A 262 14.40 -10.91 -18.65
CA GLU A 262 15.29 -11.35 -17.58
C GLU A 262 15.09 -12.83 -17.20
N ILE A 263 14.17 -13.54 -17.86
CA ILE A 263 13.83 -14.93 -17.56
C ILE A 263 14.57 -15.87 -18.51
N LEU A 264 15.43 -16.73 -17.96
CA LEU A 264 15.98 -17.87 -18.68
C LEU A 264 15.01 -19.04 -18.64
N ILE A 265 14.23 -19.22 -19.70
CA ILE A 265 13.16 -20.24 -19.78
C ILE A 265 13.68 -21.65 -19.50
N SER A 266 14.87 -22.00 -20.01
CA SER A 266 15.46 -23.34 -19.81
C SER A 266 15.75 -23.63 -18.34
N SER A 267 16.28 -22.66 -17.58
CA SER A 267 16.50 -22.78 -16.15
C SER A 267 15.19 -22.79 -15.37
N TRP A 268 14.21 -21.98 -15.79
CA TRP A 268 12.94 -21.87 -15.10
C TRP A 268 12.10 -23.15 -15.19
N LYS A 269 12.11 -23.82 -16.34
CA LYS A 269 11.44 -25.12 -16.56
C LYS A 269 12.04 -26.28 -15.76
N ARG A 270 13.31 -26.20 -15.38
CA ARG A 270 13.99 -27.26 -14.61
C ARG A 270 13.61 -27.27 -13.13
N LEU A 271 12.98 -26.21 -12.63
CA LEU A 271 12.57 -26.13 -11.23
C LEU A 271 11.33 -27.02 -11.01
N GLU A 272 11.43 -27.91 -10.04
CA GLU A 272 10.40 -28.94 -9.78
C GLU A 272 9.24 -28.39 -8.96
N THR A 273 9.50 -27.40 -8.09
CA THR A 273 8.47 -26.92 -7.15
C THR A 273 7.86 -25.57 -7.55
N PHE A 274 6.57 -25.42 -7.29
CA PHE A 274 5.85 -24.16 -7.49
C PHE A 274 6.47 -23.01 -6.67
N LYS A 275 7.04 -23.30 -5.49
CA LYS A 275 7.67 -22.30 -4.63
C LYS A 275 8.94 -21.74 -5.29
N GLU A 276 9.82 -22.60 -5.79
CA GLU A 276 11.07 -22.21 -6.45
C GLU A 276 10.78 -21.45 -7.75
N GLN A 277 9.86 -21.95 -8.58
CA GLN A 277 9.46 -21.26 -9.80
C GLN A 277 8.93 -19.85 -9.53
N ARG A 278 8.14 -19.68 -8.46
CA ARG A 278 7.66 -18.37 -8.02
C ARG A 278 8.79 -17.48 -7.51
N GLN A 279 9.72 -18.00 -6.71
CA GLN A 279 10.88 -17.25 -6.22
C GLN A 279 11.79 -16.80 -7.38
N TYR A 280 12.01 -17.67 -8.37
CA TYR A 280 12.75 -17.35 -9.58
C TYR A 280 12.08 -16.19 -10.34
N LEU A 281 10.76 -16.26 -10.54
CA LEU A 281 9.99 -15.19 -11.17
C LEU A 281 10.11 -13.87 -10.40
N PHE A 282 10.03 -13.89 -9.07
CA PHE A 282 10.19 -12.67 -8.27
C PHE A 282 11.61 -12.10 -8.40
N ASN A 283 12.64 -12.93 -8.41
CA ASN A 283 14.01 -12.47 -8.63
C ASN A 283 14.20 -11.85 -10.02
N ALA A 284 13.66 -12.48 -11.07
CA ALA A 284 13.69 -11.93 -12.43
C ALA A 284 12.91 -10.62 -12.54
N TYR A 285 11.74 -10.54 -11.90
CA TYR A 285 10.93 -9.32 -11.84
C TYR A 285 11.68 -8.18 -11.13
N ILE A 286 12.28 -8.46 -9.97
CA ILE A 286 13.09 -7.47 -9.23
C ILE A 286 14.24 -6.96 -10.10
N ARG A 287 14.98 -7.86 -10.79
CA ARG A 287 16.06 -7.46 -11.70
C ARG A 287 15.55 -6.58 -12.84
N SER A 288 14.47 -6.98 -13.51
CA SER A 288 13.83 -6.21 -14.58
C SER A 288 13.41 -4.81 -14.14
N GLN A 289 12.83 -4.69 -12.94
CA GLN A 289 12.39 -3.38 -12.42
C GLN A 289 13.54 -2.50 -11.93
N ILE A 290 14.65 -3.10 -11.47
CA ILE A 290 15.84 -2.38 -11.00
C ILE A 290 16.78 -2.04 -12.17
N ALA A 291 16.72 -2.76 -13.28
CA ALA A 291 17.54 -2.50 -14.46
C ALA A 291 17.42 -1.04 -14.94
N PRO A 292 18.51 -0.40 -15.41
CA PRO A 292 18.44 0.94 -16.00
C PRO A 292 17.48 0.94 -17.20
N HIS A 293 16.46 1.79 -17.18
CA HIS A 293 15.59 1.96 -18.34
C HIS A 293 16.35 2.73 -19.42
N ARG A 294 16.38 2.19 -20.65
CA ARG A 294 17.15 2.75 -21.79
C ARG A 294 16.64 4.10 -22.32
N GLU A 295 15.53 4.65 -21.83
CA GLU A 295 14.91 5.84 -22.42
C GLU A 295 15.16 7.14 -21.63
N GLN A 296 15.89 8.04 -22.30
CA GLN A 296 16.00 9.50 -22.11
C GLN A 296 16.64 9.99 -20.81
N SER A 297 17.97 9.77 -20.76
CA SER A 297 18.89 10.57 -19.98
C SER A 297 18.93 12.01 -20.49
N THR A 298 18.26 12.92 -19.78
CA THR A 298 18.61 14.35 -19.79
C THR A 298 19.09 14.75 -18.40
N SER A 299 20.41 14.69 -18.22
CA SER A 299 21.30 15.61 -17.49
C SER A 299 21.00 16.02 -16.02
N ARG A 300 20.14 15.33 -15.25
CA ARG A 300 20.00 15.64 -13.80
C ARG A 300 19.81 14.46 -12.83
N LYS A 301 20.00 13.20 -13.26
CA LYS A 301 19.60 12.00 -12.50
C LYS A 301 20.71 10.99 -12.17
N ASN A 302 21.93 11.46 -11.88
CA ASN A 302 23.05 10.60 -11.49
C ASN A 302 22.86 9.81 -10.17
N TRP A 303 21.83 10.09 -9.36
CA TRP A 303 21.55 9.33 -8.13
C TRP A 303 20.81 8.01 -8.38
N GLU A 304 20.00 7.92 -9.45
CA GLU A 304 19.12 6.76 -9.73
C GLU A 304 19.86 5.57 -10.37
N GLU A 305 21.00 5.81 -11.03
CA GLU A 305 21.77 4.77 -11.75
C GLU A 305 22.89 4.15 -10.92
N ARG A 306 23.47 4.88 -9.94
CA ARG A 306 24.63 4.40 -9.14
C ARG A 306 24.27 3.51 -7.96
N ASN A 307 23.00 3.41 -7.56
CA ASN A 307 22.59 2.83 -6.28
C ASN A 307 21.58 1.66 -6.42
N LEU A 308 21.67 0.86 -7.50
CA LEU A 308 20.75 -0.27 -7.73
C LEU A 308 20.78 -1.30 -6.59
N GLU A 309 21.99 -1.61 -6.11
CA GLU A 309 22.20 -2.53 -4.99
C GLU A 309 21.67 -1.93 -3.68
N THR A 310 21.88 -0.63 -3.46
CA THR A 310 21.30 0.10 -2.33
C THR A 310 19.78 0.10 -2.37
N VAL A 311 19.18 0.15 -3.57
CA VAL A 311 17.73 0.07 -3.72
C VAL A 311 17.21 -1.28 -3.25
N ARG A 312 17.86 -2.35 -3.71
CA ARG A 312 17.52 -3.72 -3.32
C ARG A 312 17.69 -3.93 -1.82
N GLN A 313 18.86 -3.64 -1.27
CA GLN A 313 19.16 -3.80 0.16
C GLN A 313 18.19 -3.03 1.05
N GLY A 314 17.82 -1.81 0.66
CA GLY A 314 16.85 -1.04 1.43
C GLY A 314 15.43 -1.58 1.36
N LEU A 315 15.03 -2.19 0.25
CA LEU A 315 13.74 -2.89 0.15
C LEU A 315 13.74 -4.22 0.92
N GLU A 316 14.86 -4.96 0.92
CA GLU A 316 15.03 -6.17 1.75
C GLU A 316 14.91 -5.83 3.23
N TRP A 317 15.63 -4.79 3.69
CA TRP A 317 15.55 -4.30 5.06
C TRP A 317 14.12 -3.86 5.43
N LEU A 318 13.49 -3.06 4.56
CA LEU A 318 12.13 -2.57 4.78
C LEU A 318 11.12 -3.73 4.86
N ALA A 319 11.24 -4.72 3.99
CA ALA A 319 10.35 -5.88 3.97
C ALA A 319 10.48 -6.72 5.26
N LYS A 320 11.71 -6.95 5.75
CA LYS A 320 11.94 -7.64 7.02
C LYS A 320 11.21 -6.95 8.17
N ARG A 321 11.31 -5.62 8.25
CA ARG A 321 10.63 -4.83 9.31
C ARG A 321 9.12 -4.87 9.22
N LEU A 322 8.57 -4.75 8.01
CA LEU A 322 7.12 -4.79 7.83
C LEU A 322 6.54 -6.18 8.14
N GLU A 323 7.25 -7.27 7.84
CA GLU A 323 6.83 -8.63 8.22
C GLU A 323 6.94 -8.86 9.74
N GLU A 324 8.02 -8.40 10.39
CA GLU A 324 8.18 -8.50 11.86
C GLU A 324 7.06 -7.79 12.62
N GLU A 325 6.62 -6.61 12.14
CA GLU A 325 5.51 -5.87 12.74
C GLU A 325 4.12 -6.29 12.20
N ASN A 326 4.06 -7.27 11.30
CA ASN A 326 2.85 -7.70 10.58
C ASN A 326 2.07 -6.53 9.93
N LYS A 327 2.79 -5.57 9.35
CA LYS A 327 2.23 -4.40 8.66
C LYS A 327 2.31 -4.57 7.15
N SER A 328 1.24 -4.22 6.45
CA SER A 328 1.23 -4.15 4.98
C SER A 328 1.38 -2.73 4.44
N GLU A 329 1.12 -1.70 5.27
CA GLU A 329 1.23 -0.28 4.92
C GLU A 329 2.02 0.47 5.99
N PHE A 330 2.81 1.46 5.57
CA PHE A 330 3.55 2.32 6.49
C PHE A 330 3.66 3.77 6.00
N SER A 331 3.86 4.68 6.94
CA SER A 331 4.21 6.07 6.65
C SER A 331 5.69 6.31 6.93
N ILE A 332 6.34 7.25 6.23
CA ILE A 332 7.74 7.63 6.51
C ILE A 332 7.93 8.09 7.96
N GLN A 333 6.91 8.69 8.55
CA GLN A 333 6.91 9.18 9.94
C GLN A 333 6.82 8.03 10.96
N GLU A 334 6.34 6.85 10.56
CA GLU A 334 6.22 5.67 11.42
C GLU A 334 7.55 4.91 11.51
N ILE A 335 8.53 5.20 10.65
CA ILE A 335 9.89 4.67 10.77
C ILE A 335 10.48 5.22 12.07
N SER A 336 10.47 4.35 13.09
CA SER A 336 10.80 4.73 14.46
C SER A 336 12.11 4.09 14.89
N PRO A 337 12.74 4.58 15.98
CA PRO A 337 13.96 3.99 16.51
C PRO A 337 13.79 2.53 16.97
N SER A 338 12.55 2.08 17.21
CA SER A 338 12.25 0.69 17.55
C SER A 338 12.53 -0.29 16.41
N TRP A 339 12.71 0.20 15.18
CA TRP A 339 13.08 -0.60 14.01
C TRP A 339 14.61 -0.84 13.92
N LEU A 340 15.39 -0.56 14.97
CA LEU A 340 16.82 -0.88 15.04
C LEU A 340 17.01 -2.27 15.68
N GLN A 341 17.83 -3.12 15.04
CA GLN A 341 17.78 -4.59 15.18
C GLN A 341 18.45 -5.12 16.45
N ASP A 342 19.50 -4.44 16.91
CA ASP A 342 20.30 -4.87 18.04
C ASP A 342 20.22 -3.88 19.20
N PHE A 343 20.27 -4.39 20.44
CA PHE A 343 20.56 -3.60 21.64
C PHE A 343 21.83 -2.74 21.48
N GLU A 344 22.84 -3.25 20.76
CA GLU A 344 24.05 -2.52 20.37
C GLU A 344 23.77 -1.32 19.45
N GLN A 345 22.91 -1.49 18.46
CA GLN A 345 22.53 -0.43 17.51
C GLN A 345 21.64 0.62 18.19
N GLU A 346 20.70 0.19 19.02
CA GLU A 346 19.86 1.07 19.81
C GLU A 346 20.68 1.87 20.82
N LYS A 347 21.70 1.26 21.45
CA LYS A 347 22.64 1.95 22.35
C LYS A 347 23.49 2.97 21.60
N LYS A 348 24.04 2.63 20.42
CA LYS A 348 24.79 3.57 19.57
C LYS A 348 23.91 4.73 19.09
N TYR A 349 22.67 4.45 18.71
CA TYR A 349 21.67 5.48 18.38
C TYR A 349 21.38 6.39 19.58
N LYS A 350 21.09 5.83 20.77
CA LYS A 350 20.85 6.58 22.01
C LYS A 350 22.05 7.45 22.40
N ILE A 351 23.28 6.94 22.24
CA ILE A 351 24.51 7.71 22.46
C ILE A 351 24.61 8.85 21.44
N GLY A 352 24.34 8.60 20.16
CA GLY A 352 24.35 9.62 19.11
C GLY A 352 23.34 10.74 19.37
N VAL A 353 22.11 10.42 19.78
CA VAL A 353 21.10 11.42 20.17
C VAL A 353 21.58 12.26 21.36
N LYS A 354 22.11 11.60 22.41
CA LYS A 354 22.67 12.30 23.59
C LYS A 354 23.83 13.22 23.19
N PHE A 355 24.73 12.76 22.33
CA PHE A 355 25.88 13.53 21.89
C PHE A 355 25.48 14.78 21.11
N ILE A 356 24.59 14.66 20.11
CA ILE A 356 24.11 15.83 19.35
C ILE A 356 23.36 16.81 20.26
N SER A 357 22.51 16.31 21.16
CA SER A 357 21.83 17.18 22.13
C SER A 357 22.80 17.90 23.06
N GLY A 358 23.88 17.21 23.46
CA GLY A 358 24.95 17.75 24.30
C GLY A 358 25.78 18.81 23.58
N LEU A 359 26.13 18.60 22.30
CA LEU A 359 26.85 19.58 21.49
C LEU A 359 26.06 20.88 21.30
N ILE A 360 24.76 20.77 21.05
CA ILE A 360 23.88 21.94 20.94
C ILE A 360 23.89 22.73 22.26
N TRP A 361 23.77 22.03 23.39
CA TRP A 361 23.77 22.65 24.70
C TRP A 361 25.11 23.30 25.03
N TRP A 362 26.22 22.61 24.72
CA TRP A 362 27.58 23.11 24.90
C TRP A 362 27.85 24.35 24.05
N GLY A 363 27.35 24.41 22.81
CA GLY A 363 27.48 25.57 21.93
C GLY A 363 26.85 26.84 22.53
N ILE A 364 25.69 26.72 23.18
CA ILE A 364 25.02 27.84 23.87
C ILE A 364 25.86 28.30 25.06
N VAL A 365 26.37 27.36 25.86
CA VAL A 365 27.22 27.68 27.02
C VAL A 365 28.52 28.35 26.58
N ALA A 366 29.17 27.83 25.53
CA ALA A 366 30.40 28.40 24.98
C ALA A 366 30.19 29.82 24.45
N PHE A 367 29.06 30.08 23.78
CA PHE A 367 28.72 31.43 23.30
C PHE A 367 28.57 32.43 24.45
N ILE A 368 27.92 32.03 25.55
CA ILE A 368 27.81 32.85 26.77
C ILE A 368 29.20 33.07 27.39
N ALA A 369 30.03 32.03 27.49
CA ALA A 369 31.38 32.10 28.05
C ALA A 369 32.29 33.06 27.27
N ILE A 370 32.22 33.06 25.93
CA ILE A 370 32.94 34.01 25.08
C ILE A 370 32.52 35.46 25.40
N GLY A 371 31.23 35.71 25.61
CA GLY A 371 30.73 37.03 26.02
C GLY A 371 31.33 37.52 27.34
N VAL A 372 31.51 36.60 28.29
CA VAL A 372 32.16 36.90 29.58
C VAL A 372 33.64 37.20 29.40
N ILE A 373 34.36 36.39 28.60
CA ILE A 373 35.80 36.57 28.34
C ILE A 373 36.09 37.91 27.65
N VAL A 374 35.26 38.28 26.67
CA VAL A 374 35.39 39.55 25.92
C VAL A 374 34.83 40.73 26.73
N ARG A 375 34.27 40.49 27.94
CA ARG A 375 33.66 41.50 28.83
C ARG A 375 32.61 42.37 28.13
N SER A 376 31.87 41.79 27.18
CA SER A 376 30.83 42.50 26.44
C SER A 376 29.45 42.11 26.94
N ILE A 377 28.77 43.05 27.59
CA ILE A 377 27.44 42.81 28.17
C ILE A 377 26.40 42.47 27.09
N TRP A 378 26.56 43.04 25.90
CA TRP A 378 25.70 42.79 24.74
C TRP A 378 25.81 41.35 24.23
N VAL A 379 27.00 40.75 24.28
CA VAL A 379 27.22 39.37 23.87
C VAL A 379 26.62 38.39 24.88
N VAL A 380 26.76 38.68 26.18
CA VAL A 380 26.15 37.87 27.25
C VAL A 380 24.62 37.92 27.18
N LEU A 381 24.05 39.12 27.05
CA LEU A 381 22.60 39.31 26.89
C LEU A 381 22.07 38.62 25.62
N GLY A 382 22.79 38.73 24.51
CA GLY A 382 22.47 38.01 23.27
C GLY A 382 22.46 36.49 23.46
N GLY A 383 23.43 35.93 24.20
CA GLY A 383 23.50 34.51 24.52
C GLY A 383 22.35 34.02 25.41
N MET A 384 21.94 34.81 26.41
CA MET A 384 20.81 34.47 27.27
C MET A 384 19.48 34.53 26.50
N ILE A 385 19.27 35.54 25.66
CA ILE A 385 18.10 35.66 24.80
C ILE A 385 18.04 34.47 23.83
N LEU A 386 19.15 34.12 23.18
CA LEU A 386 19.26 32.94 22.33
C LEU A 386 18.95 31.65 23.10
N GLY A 387 19.42 31.50 24.34
CA GLY A 387 19.12 30.35 25.19
C GLY A 387 17.64 30.21 25.55
N ILE A 388 16.97 31.33 25.90
CA ILE A 388 15.53 31.34 26.20
C ILE A 388 14.71 31.04 24.94
N ILE A 389 15.06 31.66 23.81
CA ILE A 389 14.45 31.37 22.51
C ILE A 389 14.65 29.89 22.17
N TRP A 390 15.87 29.36 22.36
CA TRP A 390 16.17 27.96 22.11
C TRP A 390 15.35 27.02 23.00
N ALA A 391 15.23 27.30 24.30
CA ALA A 391 14.41 26.51 25.22
C ALA A 391 12.91 26.55 24.86
N ALA A 392 12.41 27.72 24.46
CA ALA A 392 11.04 27.89 24.00
C ALA A 392 10.78 27.12 22.69
N ILE A 393 11.69 27.18 21.72
CA ILE A 393 11.61 26.41 20.47
C ILE A 393 11.75 24.91 20.77
N TYR A 394 12.65 24.50 21.67
CA TYR A 394 12.86 23.10 22.06
C TYR A 394 11.58 22.44 22.58
N LYS A 395 10.85 23.15 23.44
CA LYS A 395 9.57 22.68 23.98
C LYS A 395 8.43 22.78 22.96
N ARG A 396 8.39 23.84 22.14
CA ARG A 396 7.27 24.12 21.22
C ARG A 396 7.33 23.33 19.91
N PHE A 397 8.52 23.04 19.38
CA PHE A 397 8.73 22.40 18.08
C PHE A 397 9.14 20.93 18.15
N ALA A 398 9.03 20.29 19.32
CA ALA A 398 9.42 18.89 19.49
C ALA A 398 10.82 18.59 18.90
N ILE A 399 11.81 19.46 19.17
CA ILE A 399 13.16 19.34 18.62
C ILE A 399 13.77 17.97 18.92
N ASN A 400 13.40 17.36 20.04
CA ASN A 400 13.81 15.99 20.38
C ASN A 400 13.41 14.98 19.29
N ASP A 401 12.20 15.08 18.75
CA ASP A 401 11.74 14.18 17.68
C ASP A 401 12.43 14.47 16.35
N TRP A 402 12.76 15.75 16.10
CA TRP A 402 13.61 16.11 14.96
C TRP A 402 15.03 15.54 15.06
N ILE A 403 15.68 15.66 16.23
CA ILE A 403 17.02 15.09 16.49
C ILE A 403 16.97 13.57 16.36
N LYS A 404 15.97 12.91 16.96
CA LYS A 404 15.76 11.46 16.84
C LYS A 404 15.66 11.02 15.38
N GLN A 405 14.80 11.67 14.60
CA GLN A 405 14.65 11.36 13.17
C GLN A 405 15.92 11.65 12.36
N PHE A 406 16.65 12.73 12.68
CA PHE A 406 17.92 13.07 12.04
C PHE A 406 18.98 11.99 12.31
N VAL A 407 19.20 11.62 13.58
CA VAL A 407 20.16 10.58 13.96
C VAL A 407 19.77 9.24 13.38
N LEU A 408 18.48 8.89 13.39
CA LEU A 408 17.97 7.65 12.83
C LEU A 408 18.26 7.55 11.33
N ARG A 409 17.91 8.60 10.55
CA ARG A 409 18.20 8.64 9.11
C ARG A 409 19.69 8.62 8.83
N SER A 410 20.51 9.27 9.66
CA SER A 410 21.97 9.30 9.50
C SER A 410 22.52 7.90 9.70
N PHE A 411 22.07 7.23 10.77
CA PHE A 411 22.48 5.88 11.09
C PHE A 411 22.06 4.88 10.01
N LEU A 412 20.79 4.93 9.56
CA LEU A 412 20.28 4.07 8.50
C LEU A 412 21.02 4.29 7.17
N SER A 413 21.35 5.55 6.84
CA SER A 413 22.09 5.89 5.62
C SER A 413 23.55 5.48 5.69
N LEU A 414 24.21 5.62 6.84
CA LEU A 414 25.60 5.19 7.05
C LEU A 414 25.76 3.67 7.02
N LYS A 415 24.72 2.94 7.45
CA LYS A 415 24.68 1.48 7.41
C LYS A 415 24.20 0.91 6.07
N GLY A 416 23.78 1.76 5.13
CA GLY A 416 23.28 1.35 3.82
C GLY A 416 21.86 0.76 3.83
N TYR A 417 21.14 0.81 4.96
CA TYR A 417 19.78 0.26 5.07
C TYR A 417 18.75 1.13 4.37
N LEU A 418 18.77 2.45 4.58
CA LEU A 418 17.87 3.37 3.87
C LEU A 418 18.64 4.64 3.52
N PRO A 419 18.53 5.14 2.29
CA PRO A 419 19.20 6.37 1.92
C PRO A 419 18.62 7.57 2.67
N TRP A 420 19.46 8.57 2.90
CA TRP A 420 19.10 9.84 3.54
C TRP A 420 17.85 10.48 2.93
N GLN A 421 17.72 10.46 1.60
CA GLN A 421 16.56 10.96 0.87
C GLN A 421 15.48 9.88 0.72
N THR A 422 14.94 9.42 1.85
CA THR A 422 13.97 8.31 1.91
C THR A 422 12.74 8.55 1.02
N ASN A 423 12.24 9.79 0.93
CA ASN A 423 11.09 10.11 0.06
C ASN A 423 11.38 9.84 -1.42
N GLN A 424 12.55 10.27 -1.90
CA GLN A 424 12.93 10.06 -3.30
C GLN A 424 13.18 8.59 -3.60
N PHE A 425 13.79 7.86 -2.66
CA PHE A 425 13.94 6.41 -2.73
C PHE A 425 12.59 5.69 -2.87
N LEU A 426 11.64 5.97 -1.97
CA LEU A 426 10.32 5.32 -1.99
C LEU A 426 9.52 5.69 -3.24
N ASP A 427 9.57 6.95 -3.67
CA ASP A 427 8.91 7.39 -4.90
C ASP A 427 9.58 6.76 -6.14
N THR A 428 10.90 6.51 -6.11
CA THR A 428 11.61 5.80 -7.20
C THR A 428 11.24 4.33 -7.23
N ALA A 429 11.21 3.65 -6.08
CA ALA A 429 10.74 2.27 -5.98
C ALA A 429 9.26 2.14 -6.39
N THR A 430 8.46 3.19 -6.18
CA THR A 430 7.07 3.26 -6.67
C THR A 430 7.00 3.39 -8.19
N LYS A 431 7.85 4.24 -8.80
CA LYS A 431 7.94 4.36 -10.27
C LYS A 431 8.41 3.06 -10.94
N ARG A 432 9.29 2.31 -10.27
CA ARG A 432 9.79 0.99 -10.68
C ARG A 432 8.85 -0.17 -10.31
N LEU A 433 7.61 0.11 -9.88
CA LEU A 433 6.61 -0.93 -9.58
C LEU A 433 7.06 -1.99 -8.55
N LEU A 434 7.88 -1.59 -7.58
CA LEU A 434 8.23 -2.42 -6.41
C LEU A 434 7.38 -2.04 -5.20
N LEU A 435 7.12 -0.74 -5.07
CA LEU A 435 6.22 -0.17 -4.08
C LEU A 435 4.99 0.45 -4.75
N GLN A 436 3.99 0.73 -3.94
CA GLN A 436 2.79 1.45 -4.28
C GLN A 436 2.55 2.54 -3.22
N LYS A 437 2.26 3.75 -3.69
CA LYS A 437 1.91 4.89 -2.86
C LYS A 437 0.39 4.99 -2.73
N VAL A 438 -0.10 4.93 -1.49
CA VAL A 438 -1.51 5.03 -1.12
C VAL A 438 -1.69 6.31 -0.30
N GLY A 439 -1.98 7.42 -1.00
CA GLY A 439 -2.05 8.74 -0.38
C GLY A 439 -0.69 9.19 0.17
N ARG A 440 -0.55 9.23 1.49
CA ARG A 440 0.70 9.57 2.21
C ARG A 440 1.51 8.35 2.67
N ARG A 441 0.97 7.14 2.47
CA ARG A 441 1.56 5.88 2.90
C ARG A 441 2.16 5.12 1.72
N TYR A 442 3.02 4.17 2.03
CA TYR A 442 3.64 3.26 1.08
C TYR A 442 3.36 1.82 1.49
N ARG A 443 3.29 0.94 0.49
CA ARG A 443 3.23 -0.51 0.65
C ARG A 443 3.96 -1.19 -0.49
N PHE A 444 4.35 -2.44 -0.32
CA PHE A 444 4.77 -3.23 -1.47
C PHE A 444 3.60 -3.41 -2.43
N ILE A 445 3.88 -3.56 -3.74
CA ILE A 445 2.83 -3.80 -4.74
C ILE A 445 1.93 -4.97 -4.33
N HIS A 446 2.50 -5.97 -3.66
CA HIS A 446 1.76 -7.11 -3.16
C HIS A 446 2.51 -7.76 -1.97
N ARG A 447 1.77 -8.29 -0.99
CA ARG A 447 2.31 -8.97 0.21
C ARG A 447 3.26 -10.13 -0.12
N LEU A 448 2.94 -10.92 -1.15
CA LEU A 448 3.86 -11.96 -1.66
C LEU A 448 5.25 -11.42 -2.05
N LEU A 449 5.35 -10.20 -2.59
CA LEU A 449 6.63 -9.60 -2.96
C LEU A 449 7.36 -9.09 -1.72
N GLN A 450 6.64 -8.51 -0.76
CA GLN A 450 7.18 -8.14 0.56
C GLN A 450 7.78 -9.37 1.25
N HIS A 451 7.02 -10.46 1.36
CA HIS A 451 7.49 -11.71 1.96
C HIS A 451 8.69 -12.32 1.22
N HIS A 452 8.78 -12.12 -0.11
CA HIS A 452 9.95 -12.55 -0.86
C HIS A 452 11.18 -11.71 -0.52
N PHE A 453 11.05 -10.38 -0.47
CA PHE A 453 12.13 -9.49 -0.05
C PHE A 453 12.58 -9.75 1.40
N SER A 454 11.69 -10.16 2.29
CA SER A 454 12.06 -10.48 3.68
C SER A 454 12.87 -11.78 3.81
N GLN A 455 12.80 -12.65 2.80
CA GLN A 455 13.51 -13.95 2.76
C GLN A 455 14.86 -13.89 2.03
N LEU A 456 15.16 -12.79 1.33
CA LEU A 456 16.48 -12.53 0.76
C LEU A 456 17.47 -12.16 1.87
#